data_AF-A0A0B4D971-F1
#
_entry.id   AF-A0A0B4D971-F1
#
_cell.length_a   1.000
_cell.length_b   1.000
_cell.length_c   1.000
_cell.angle_alpha   90.00
_cell.angle_beta   90.00
_cell.angle_gamma   90.00
#
_symmetry.space_group_name_H-M   'P 1'
#
loop_
_entity.id
_entity.type
_entity.pdbx_description
1 polymer ?
#
loop_
_entity_poly.entity_id
_entity_poly.type
_entity_poly.pdbx_seq_one_letter_code
_entity_poly.pdbx_strand_id
1 'polypeptide(L)'
;MARRRALLSGLFSRTSPAAPVDDMIDPFERPNEREPQEPDALSLALAEIEAGALEIYAQAGLPTQPGHYRRDPDTADWIFIARQIEPSERFALALRYPPEQGWRFARLEDLGARSGREDVQAAARLMADVATLRASRRVVLTQDHLLTAMELGAAWRALRDAQAFRTSRLTLSVPEPARPKALKGDKPSRPR
;
A
#
# COMPACT_ATOMS: atom_id res chain seq x y z
N MET A 1 -47.93 15.06 81.96
CA MET A 1 -48.41 16.23 81.19
C MET A 1 -47.22 16.76 80.39
N ALA A 2 -47.22 16.62 79.06
CA ALA A 2 -47.46 17.70 78.08
C ALA A 2 -46.43 18.85 78.19
N ARG A 3 -45.72 19.33 77.16
CA ARG A 3 -45.88 19.27 75.69
C ARG A 3 -44.65 20.01 75.07
N ARG A 4 -44.22 19.54 73.87
CA ARG A 4 -43.70 20.33 72.72
C ARG A 4 -42.37 21.11 72.90
N ARG A 5 -41.52 21.32 71.89
CA ARG A 5 -41.40 20.92 70.49
C ARG A 5 -39.98 21.33 70.07
N ALA A 6 -39.29 20.45 69.35
CA ALA A 6 -38.54 20.65 68.11
C ALA A 6 -37.84 22.01 67.88
N LEU A 7 -36.57 21.96 67.44
CA LEU A 7 -36.19 22.29 66.06
C LEU A 7 -34.68 22.11 65.82
N LEU A 8 -34.37 21.53 64.65
CA LEU A 8 -33.15 21.71 63.85
C LEU A 8 -31.89 20.89 64.22
N SER A 9 -31.88 19.64 63.78
CA SER A 9 -30.64 18.95 63.38
C SER A 9 -30.89 18.10 62.13
N GLY A 10 -31.47 18.72 61.10
CA GLY A 10 -31.50 18.18 59.75
C GLY A 10 -30.47 18.93 58.92
N LEU A 11 -29.34 18.28 58.64
CA LEU A 11 -28.39 18.54 57.54
C LEU A 11 -27.12 17.78 57.93
N PHE A 12 -27.05 16.48 57.68
CA PHE A 12 -25.86 15.69 57.32
C PHE A 12 -26.27 14.22 57.24
N SER A 13 -27.32 13.92 56.46
CA SER A 13 -27.44 12.57 55.90
C SER A 13 -26.33 12.44 54.86
N ARG A 14 -25.18 11.90 55.27
CA ARG A 14 -24.25 11.26 54.33
C ARG A 14 -24.95 10.02 53.81
N THR A 15 -25.75 10.20 52.76
CA THR A 15 -26.02 9.12 51.81
C THR A 15 -24.66 8.78 51.20
N SER A 16 -24.08 7.65 51.61
CA SER A 16 -23.00 7.04 50.85
C SER A 16 -23.51 6.80 49.44
N PRO A 17 -22.91 7.35 48.39
CA PRO A 17 -23.12 6.79 47.06
C PRO A 17 -22.54 5.38 47.10
N ALA A 18 -23.41 4.39 46.89
CA ALA A 18 -22.97 3.04 46.57
C ALA A 18 -21.97 3.16 45.40
N ALA A 19 -20.76 2.66 45.60
CA ALA A 19 -19.78 2.56 44.52
C ALA A 19 -20.43 1.78 43.37
N PRO A 20 -20.30 2.24 42.11
CA PRO A 20 -20.60 1.36 41.00
C PRO A 20 -19.71 0.13 41.17
N VAL A 21 -20.35 -1.04 41.12
CA VAL A 21 -19.69 -2.33 41.12
C VAL A 21 -18.65 -2.26 40.01
N ASP A 22 -17.41 -2.31 40.43
CA ASP A 22 -16.22 -2.39 39.60
C ASP A 22 -16.45 -3.54 38.62
N ASP A 23 -16.72 -3.22 37.35
CA ASP A 23 -16.52 -4.17 36.27
C ASP A 23 -15.04 -4.48 36.34
N MET A 24 -14.75 -5.59 37.01
CA MET A 24 -13.44 -6.09 37.34
C MET A 24 -12.76 -6.57 36.04
N ILE A 25 -12.51 -5.63 35.13
CA ILE A 25 -11.61 -5.81 34.01
C ILE A 25 -10.24 -5.85 34.65
N ASP A 26 -9.67 -7.05 34.77
CA ASP A 26 -8.31 -7.23 35.24
C ASP A 26 -7.38 -6.40 34.32
N PRO A 27 -6.71 -5.35 34.81
CA PRO A 27 -5.82 -4.52 34.00
C PRO A 27 -4.60 -5.30 33.46
N PHE A 28 -4.39 -6.52 33.94
CA PHE A 28 -3.38 -7.48 33.48
C PHE A 28 -3.96 -8.61 32.63
N GLU A 29 -5.29 -8.70 32.45
CA GLU A 29 -5.88 -9.51 31.38
C GLU A 29 -5.43 -8.90 30.04
N ARG A 30 -4.45 -9.54 29.41
CA ARG A 30 -4.20 -9.27 27.99
C ARG A 30 -5.49 -9.64 27.26
N PRO A 31 -6.04 -8.75 26.40
CA PRO A 31 -7.19 -9.09 25.60
C PRO A 31 -6.94 -10.45 24.95
N ASN A 32 -7.68 -11.47 25.38
CA ASN A 32 -7.61 -12.78 24.76
C ASN A 32 -7.82 -12.57 23.26
N GLU A 33 -6.93 -13.17 22.48
CA GLU A 33 -6.91 -13.29 21.03
C GLU A 33 -8.28 -12.98 20.42
N ARG A 34 -8.48 -11.71 20.00
CA ARG A 34 -9.70 -11.33 19.28
C ARG A 34 -9.78 -12.23 18.05
N GLU A 35 -10.81 -13.07 18.00
CA GLU A 35 -11.22 -13.78 16.78
C GLU A 35 -11.23 -12.80 15.60
N PRO A 36 -10.86 -13.24 14.38
CA PRO A 36 -10.53 -12.33 13.30
C PRO A 36 -11.73 -11.45 12.96
N GLN A 37 -11.68 -10.21 13.44
CA GLN A 37 -12.49 -9.11 12.94
C GLN A 37 -12.31 -9.06 11.43
N GLU A 38 -13.37 -8.68 10.72
CA GLU A 38 -13.32 -8.25 9.32
C GLU A 38 -11.99 -7.58 8.98
N PRO A 39 -11.43 -7.81 7.78
CA PRO A 39 -10.08 -7.36 7.45
C PRO A 39 -9.93 -5.89 7.86
N ASP A 40 -9.01 -5.64 8.80
CA ASP A 40 -8.84 -4.31 9.35
C ASP A 40 -8.53 -3.30 8.23
N ALA A 41 -8.84 -2.03 8.46
CA ALA A 41 -8.69 -0.98 7.44
C ALA A 41 -7.27 -0.94 6.84
N LEU A 42 -6.25 -1.29 7.63
CA LEU A 42 -4.88 -1.41 7.16
C LEU A 42 -4.70 -2.60 6.21
N SER A 43 -5.24 -3.79 6.51
CA SER A 43 -5.18 -4.94 5.61
C SER A 43 -5.84 -4.66 4.27
N LEU A 44 -6.98 -3.97 4.28
CA LEU A 44 -7.67 -3.54 3.06
C LEU A 44 -6.81 -2.56 2.25
N ALA A 45 -6.23 -1.55 2.90
CA ALA A 45 -5.36 -0.58 2.23
C ALA A 45 -4.11 -1.25 1.63
N LEU A 46 -3.47 -2.18 2.36
CA LEU A 46 -2.31 -2.91 1.86
C LEU A 46 -2.68 -3.82 0.67
N ALA A 47 -3.87 -4.43 0.68
CA ALA A 47 -4.35 -5.23 -0.43
C ALA A 47 -4.66 -4.38 -1.67
N GLU A 48 -5.21 -3.18 -1.51
CA GLU A 48 -5.43 -2.24 -2.62
C GLU A 48 -4.10 -1.83 -3.27
N ILE A 49 -3.10 -1.47 -2.46
CA ILE A 49 -1.77 -1.10 -2.96
C ILE A 49 -1.11 -2.27 -3.70
N GLU A 50 -1.18 -3.48 -3.13
CA GLU A 50 -0.66 -4.69 -3.76
C GLU A 50 -1.36 -4.97 -5.10
N ALA A 51 -2.69 -4.85 -5.16
CA ALA A 51 -3.44 -5.04 -6.40
C ALA A 51 -3.00 -4.04 -7.49
N GLY A 52 -2.84 -2.77 -7.14
CA GLY A 52 -2.35 -1.74 -8.08
C GLY A 52 -0.92 -2.00 -8.57
N ALA A 53 -0.04 -2.50 -7.70
CA ALA A 53 1.31 -2.90 -8.10
C ALA A 53 1.31 -4.11 -9.03
N LEU A 54 0.43 -5.09 -8.77
CA LEU A 54 0.27 -6.28 -9.60
C LEU A 54 -0.30 -5.97 -10.99
N GLU A 55 -1.14 -4.95 -11.12
CA GLU A 55 -1.61 -4.48 -12.43
C GLU A 55 -0.45 -3.96 -13.30
N ILE A 56 0.52 -3.26 -12.70
CA ILE A 56 1.73 -2.81 -13.41
C ILE A 56 2.57 -4.00 -13.85
N TYR A 57 2.69 -5.02 -13.00
CA TYR A 57 3.39 -6.25 -13.35
C TYR A 57 2.71 -6.96 -14.52
N ALA A 58 1.39 -7.11 -14.49
CA ALA A 58 0.62 -7.68 -15.60
C ALA A 58 0.82 -6.90 -16.90
N GLN A 59 0.78 -5.56 -16.85
CA GLN A 59 1.04 -4.70 -18.01
C GLN A 59 2.49 -4.79 -18.53
N ALA A 60 3.44 -5.19 -17.67
CA ALA A 60 4.83 -5.41 -18.03
C ALA A 60 5.14 -6.86 -18.45
N GLY A 61 4.13 -7.75 -18.44
CA GLY A 61 4.30 -9.17 -18.76
C GLY A 61 4.98 -9.97 -17.64
N LEU A 62 5.06 -9.43 -16.42
CA LEU A 62 5.58 -10.15 -15.27
C LEU A 62 4.51 -11.07 -14.66
N PRO A 63 4.91 -12.18 -14.03
CA PRO A 63 4.01 -13.02 -13.25
C PRO A 63 3.30 -12.23 -12.14
N THR A 64 2.04 -12.61 -11.88
CA THR A 64 1.21 -12.03 -10.80
C THR A 64 0.84 -13.05 -9.72
N GLN A 65 1.19 -14.32 -9.91
CA GLN A 65 0.90 -15.37 -8.94
C GLN A 65 1.81 -15.22 -7.70
N PRO A 66 1.29 -15.35 -6.47
CA PRO A 66 2.13 -15.33 -5.27
C PRO A 66 3.09 -16.51 -5.24
N GLY A 67 4.38 -16.23 -5.10
CA GLY A 67 5.39 -17.27 -4.90
C GLY A 67 6.81 -16.85 -5.23
N HIS A 68 7.63 -17.87 -5.45
CA HIS A 68 9.04 -17.76 -5.78
C HIS A 68 9.26 -18.15 -7.23
N TYR A 69 10.16 -17.43 -7.87
CA TYR A 69 10.43 -17.53 -9.29
C TYR A 69 11.91 -17.68 -9.56
N ARG A 70 12.23 -18.36 -10.67
CA ARG A 70 13.57 -18.46 -11.22
C ARG A 70 13.57 -17.88 -12.63
N ARG A 71 14.65 -17.23 -13.01
CA ARG A 71 14.92 -16.86 -14.39
C ARG A 71 16.25 -17.44 -14.84
N ASP A 72 16.21 -18.04 -16.01
CA ASP A 72 17.35 -18.62 -16.72
C ASP A 72 18.22 -17.49 -17.31
N PRO A 73 19.56 -17.63 -17.37
CA PRO A 73 20.42 -16.66 -18.07
C PRO A 73 20.04 -16.42 -19.54
N ASP A 74 19.56 -17.45 -20.25
CA ASP A 74 19.29 -17.40 -21.69
C ASP A 74 17.85 -16.99 -22.01
N THR A 75 16.96 -17.03 -21.02
CA THR A 75 15.53 -16.73 -21.20
C THR A 75 15.13 -15.46 -20.45
N ALA A 76 14.23 -14.67 -21.05
CA ALA A 76 13.71 -13.46 -20.41
C ALA A 76 12.66 -13.76 -19.30
N ASP A 77 12.05 -14.94 -19.34
CA ASP A 77 10.86 -15.26 -18.58
C ASP A 77 11.14 -15.81 -17.20
N TRP A 78 10.26 -15.45 -16.27
CA TRP A 78 10.25 -15.98 -14.91
C TRP A 78 9.42 -17.26 -14.85
N ILE A 79 10.04 -18.33 -14.32
CA ILE A 79 9.45 -19.65 -14.14
C ILE A 79 9.04 -19.80 -12.67
N PHE A 80 7.78 -20.15 -12.42
CA PHE A 80 7.27 -20.42 -11.07
C PHE A 80 7.95 -21.65 -10.47
N ILE A 81 8.40 -21.54 -9.22
CA ILE A 81 9.02 -22.64 -8.46
C ILE A 81 8.02 -23.20 -7.47
N ALA A 82 7.61 -22.37 -6.52
CA ALA A 82 6.74 -22.75 -5.41
C ALA A 82 6.15 -21.51 -4.73
N ARG A 83 5.02 -21.68 -4.05
CA ARG A 83 4.38 -20.59 -3.30
C ARG A 83 5.22 -20.19 -2.08
N GLN A 84 5.77 -21.17 -1.38
CA GLN A 84 6.67 -21.00 -0.24
C GLN A 84 7.87 -21.94 -0.43
N ILE A 85 9.04 -21.52 0.04
CA ILE A 85 10.28 -22.28 -0.07
C ILE A 85 10.97 -22.27 1.28
N GLU A 86 11.27 -23.47 1.78
CA GLU A 86 12.02 -23.63 3.02
C GLU A 86 13.49 -23.21 2.85
N PRO A 87 14.18 -22.76 3.92
CA PRO A 87 15.58 -22.35 3.82
C PRO A 87 16.50 -23.41 3.20
N SER A 88 16.27 -24.69 3.49
CA SER A 88 17.03 -25.82 2.94
C SER A 88 16.81 -26.00 1.43
N GLU A 89 15.58 -25.87 0.96
CA GLU A 89 15.23 -25.93 -0.46
C GLU A 89 15.83 -24.76 -1.24
N ARG A 90 15.82 -23.57 -0.64
CA ARG A 90 16.46 -22.38 -1.22
C ARG A 90 17.96 -22.58 -1.40
N PHE A 91 18.62 -23.19 -0.41
CA PHE A 91 20.03 -23.53 -0.51
C PHE A 91 20.29 -24.57 -1.62
N ALA A 92 19.46 -25.61 -1.70
CA ALA A 92 19.57 -26.61 -2.77
C ALA A 92 19.36 -25.99 -4.17
N LEU A 93 18.45 -25.04 -4.31
CA LEU A 93 18.24 -24.28 -5.55
C LEU A 93 19.45 -23.43 -5.93
N ALA A 94 20.10 -22.78 -4.96
CA ALA A 94 21.31 -22.00 -5.20
C ALA A 94 22.49 -22.88 -5.68
N LEU A 95 22.59 -24.11 -5.19
CA LEU A 95 23.58 -25.08 -5.68
C LEU A 95 23.25 -25.58 -7.10
N ARG A 96 21.96 -25.84 -7.38
CA ARG A 96 21.52 -26.35 -8.69
C ARG A 96 21.55 -25.30 -9.79
N TYR A 97 21.30 -24.04 -9.47
CA TYR A 97 21.26 -22.92 -10.41
C TYR A 97 22.09 -21.74 -9.88
N PRO A 98 23.42 -21.80 -9.99
CA PRO A 98 24.28 -20.81 -9.36
C PRO A 98 24.08 -19.40 -9.96
N PRO A 99 23.97 -18.35 -9.12
CA PRO A 99 23.77 -16.98 -9.61
C PRO A 99 24.95 -16.45 -10.43
N GLU A 100 26.16 -16.97 -10.17
CA GLU A 100 27.38 -16.66 -10.92
C GLU A 100 27.30 -17.11 -12.39
N GLN A 101 26.42 -18.07 -12.69
CA GLN A 101 26.14 -18.54 -14.06
C GLN A 101 24.98 -17.75 -14.70
N GLY A 102 24.59 -16.63 -14.11
CA GLY A 102 23.55 -15.74 -14.63
C GLY A 102 22.12 -16.09 -14.20
N TRP A 103 21.91 -17.20 -13.50
CA TRP A 103 20.61 -17.56 -12.91
C TRP A 103 20.14 -16.51 -11.92
N ARG A 104 18.83 -16.26 -11.92
CA ARG A 104 18.20 -15.31 -10.99
C ARG A 104 17.07 -15.98 -10.23
N PHE A 105 16.96 -15.59 -8.97
CA PHE A 105 15.88 -15.97 -8.08
C PHE A 105 15.28 -14.72 -7.46
N ALA A 106 13.96 -14.68 -7.40
CA ALA A 106 13.23 -13.59 -6.78
C ALA A 106 11.89 -14.10 -6.27
N ARG A 107 11.38 -13.45 -5.22
CA ARG A 107 9.97 -13.58 -4.84
C ARG A 107 9.14 -12.69 -5.75
N LEU A 108 7.82 -12.91 -5.76
CA LEU A 108 6.88 -12.07 -6.50
C LEU A 108 7.16 -10.58 -6.26
N GLU A 109 7.32 -10.16 -5.01
CA GLU A 109 7.59 -8.77 -4.64
C GLU A 109 8.89 -8.18 -5.23
N ASP A 110 9.88 -9.02 -5.55
CA ASP A 110 11.21 -8.59 -5.97
C ASP A 110 11.43 -8.67 -7.50
N LEU A 111 10.49 -9.22 -8.27
CA LEU A 111 10.68 -9.47 -9.71
C LEU A 111 11.01 -8.20 -10.49
N GLY A 112 10.36 -7.09 -10.12
CA GLY A 112 10.51 -5.80 -10.79
C GLY A 112 11.74 -4.99 -10.35
N ALA A 113 12.44 -5.39 -9.29
CA ALA A 113 13.51 -4.56 -8.68
C ALA A 113 14.68 -4.26 -9.63
N ARG A 114 14.91 -5.11 -10.62
CA ARG A 114 15.98 -4.96 -11.64
C ARG A 114 15.43 -4.71 -13.05
N SER A 115 14.16 -4.36 -13.17
CA SER A 115 13.55 -4.02 -14.47
C SER A 115 14.19 -2.77 -15.06
N GLY A 116 14.24 -2.64 -16.39
CA GLY A 116 14.65 -1.41 -17.05
C GLY A 116 13.58 -0.31 -17.02
N ARG A 117 12.36 -0.61 -16.57
CA ARG A 117 11.26 0.34 -16.49
C ARG A 117 11.07 0.85 -15.06
N GLU A 118 11.06 2.17 -14.90
CA GLU A 118 10.92 2.83 -13.59
C GLU A 118 9.60 2.52 -12.88
N ASP A 119 8.49 2.39 -13.64
CA ASP A 119 7.18 2.05 -13.07
C ASP A 119 7.16 0.65 -12.44
N VAL A 120 7.83 -0.31 -13.08
CA VAL A 120 7.98 -1.68 -12.57
C VAL A 120 8.88 -1.73 -11.33
N GLN A 121 9.95 -0.93 -11.30
CA GLN A 121 10.80 -0.80 -10.11
C GLN A 121 10.03 -0.19 -8.93
N ALA A 122 9.25 0.86 -9.19
CA ALA A 122 8.40 1.49 -8.18
C ALA A 122 7.35 0.50 -7.64
N ALA A 123 6.70 -0.27 -8.51
CA ALA A 123 5.77 -1.33 -8.11
C ALA A 123 6.45 -2.41 -7.25
N ALA A 124 7.67 -2.82 -7.59
CA ALA A 124 8.45 -3.77 -6.77
C ALA A 124 8.74 -3.23 -5.37
N ARG A 125 9.12 -1.95 -5.26
CA ARG A 125 9.34 -1.30 -3.96
C ARG A 125 8.06 -1.29 -3.11
N LEU A 126 6.91 -0.95 -3.70
CA LEU A 126 5.63 -1.00 -3.00
C LEU A 126 5.30 -2.41 -2.48
N MET A 127 5.52 -3.43 -3.30
CA MET A 127 5.29 -4.83 -2.90
C MET A 127 6.19 -5.26 -1.74
N ALA A 128 7.47 -4.87 -1.77
CA ALA A 128 8.42 -5.15 -0.70
C ALA A 128 8.06 -4.43 0.61
N ASP A 129 7.64 -3.16 0.53
CA ASP A 129 7.19 -2.39 1.69
C ASP A 129 5.89 -2.96 2.29
N VAL A 130 4.94 -3.38 1.44
CA VAL A 130 3.71 -4.09 1.88
C VAL A 130 4.07 -5.40 2.57
N ALA A 131 4.97 -6.21 2.01
CA ALA A 131 5.42 -7.45 2.61
C ALA A 131 6.09 -7.21 3.98
N THR A 132 6.92 -6.17 4.07
CA THR A 132 7.59 -5.75 5.31
C THR A 132 6.58 -5.35 6.39
N LEU A 133 5.59 -4.52 6.04
CA LEU A 133 4.54 -4.11 6.99
C LEU A 133 3.65 -5.28 7.42
N ARG A 134 3.35 -6.24 6.52
CA ARG A 134 2.62 -7.45 6.91
C ARG A 134 3.42 -8.32 7.87
N ALA A 135 4.73 -8.45 7.66
CA ALA A 135 5.60 -9.20 8.56
C ALA A 135 5.74 -8.52 9.92
N SER A 136 5.83 -7.18 9.96
CA SER A 136 5.99 -6.42 11.20
C SER A 136 4.79 -6.50 12.14
N ARG A 137 3.58 -6.79 11.64
CA ARG A 137 2.37 -7.01 12.46
C ARG A 137 2.50 -8.17 13.47
N ARG A 138 3.46 -9.07 13.26
CA ARG A 138 3.72 -10.21 14.16
C ARG A 138 4.78 -9.91 15.22
N VAL A 139 5.32 -8.70 15.23
CA VAL A 139 6.45 -8.28 16.06
C VAL A 139 6.14 -6.93 16.70
N VAL A 140 6.96 -6.50 17.66
CA VAL A 140 6.88 -5.15 18.23
C VAL A 140 7.14 -4.12 17.13
N LEU A 141 6.23 -3.14 17.01
CA LEU A 141 6.38 -2.06 16.05
C LEU A 141 7.54 -1.13 16.43
N THR A 142 8.40 -0.81 15.46
CA THR A 142 9.56 0.07 15.63
C THR A 142 9.34 1.39 14.90
N GLN A 143 10.21 2.37 15.15
CA GLN A 143 10.24 3.64 14.42
C GLN A 143 10.40 3.42 12.90
N ASP A 144 11.19 2.42 12.50
CA ASP A 144 11.41 2.09 11.08
C ASP A 144 10.11 1.66 10.41
N HIS A 145 9.26 0.88 11.09
CA HIS A 145 7.97 0.47 10.52
C HIS A 145 7.03 1.66 10.27
N LEU A 146 7.07 2.68 11.13
CA LEU A 146 6.31 3.92 10.92
C LEU A 146 6.84 4.69 9.71
N LEU A 147 8.17 4.76 9.56
CA LEU A 147 8.79 5.39 8.40
C LEU A 147 8.41 4.65 7.11
N THR A 148 8.51 3.32 7.09
CA THR A 148 8.07 2.48 5.95
C THR A 148 6.61 2.74 5.59
N ALA A 149 5.70 2.86 6.58
CA ALA A 149 4.30 3.15 6.32
C ALA A 149 4.07 4.53 5.69
N MET A 150 4.80 5.56 6.15
CA MET A 150 4.72 6.92 5.58
C MET A 150 5.26 6.96 4.15
N GLU A 151 6.40 6.33 3.91
CA GLU A 151 7.01 6.22 2.58
C GLU A 151 6.11 5.45 1.62
N LEU A 152 5.53 4.32 2.06
CA LEU A 152 4.60 3.52 1.29
C LEU A 152 3.39 4.34 0.84
N GLY A 153 2.78 5.08 1.75
CA GLY A 153 1.64 5.93 1.45
C GLY A 153 1.97 7.08 0.47
N ALA A 154 3.20 7.61 0.52
CA ALA A 154 3.67 8.63 -0.42
C ALA A 154 3.95 8.04 -1.81
N ALA A 155 4.63 6.90 -1.86
CA ALA A 155 4.96 6.20 -3.09
C ALA A 155 3.70 5.72 -3.82
N TRP A 156 2.70 5.21 -3.10
CA TRP A 156 1.41 4.80 -3.69
C TRP A 156 0.69 5.96 -4.37
N ARG A 157 0.60 7.12 -3.71
CA ARG A 157 -0.02 8.32 -4.29
C ARG A 157 0.72 8.78 -5.55
N ALA A 158 2.04 8.87 -5.48
CA ALA A 158 2.86 9.25 -6.64
C ALA A 158 2.66 8.31 -7.83
N LEU A 159 2.56 6.99 -7.57
CA LEU A 159 2.31 5.99 -8.60
C LEU A 159 0.93 6.17 -9.24
N ARG A 160 -0.11 6.34 -8.42
CA ARG A 160 -1.49 6.53 -8.89
C ARG A 160 -1.63 7.81 -9.72
N ASP A 161 -1.00 8.89 -9.29
CA ASP A 161 -1.00 10.16 -10.02
C ASP A 161 -0.30 9.98 -11.39
N ALA A 162 0.86 9.31 -11.42
CA ALA A 162 1.56 9.01 -12.68
C ALA A 162 0.73 8.12 -13.63
N GLN A 163 -0.04 7.16 -13.11
CA GLN A 163 -0.96 6.35 -13.92
C GLN A 163 -2.11 7.19 -14.48
N ALA A 164 -2.70 8.09 -13.68
CA ALA A 164 -3.77 8.98 -14.13
C ALA A 164 -3.31 9.88 -15.30
N PHE A 165 -2.06 10.36 -15.29
CA PHE A 165 -1.50 11.10 -16.42
C PHE A 165 -1.32 10.24 -17.69
N ARG A 166 -0.98 8.95 -17.55
CA ARG A 166 -0.81 8.03 -18.69
C ARG A 166 -2.14 7.63 -19.33
N THR A 167 -3.18 7.43 -18.53
CA THR A 167 -4.52 7.05 -19.03
C THR A 167 -5.29 8.26 -19.56
N SER A 168 -5.00 9.45 -19.06
CA SER A 168 -5.52 10.70 -19.58
C SER A 168 -4.86 11.02 -20.93
N ARG A 169 -5.51 10.66 -22.03
CA ARG A 169 -5.20 11.19 -23.37
C ARG A 169 -5.52 12.70 -23.42
N LEU A 170 -4.73 13.52 -22.76
CA LEU A 170 -4.73 14.95 -22.98
C LEU A 170 -3.99 15.21 -24.29
N THR A 171 -4.75 15.16 -25.39
CA THR A 171 -4.30 15.72 -26.66
C THR A 171 -4.22 17.23 -26.48
N LEU A 172 -3.04 17.75 -26.17
CA LEU A 172 -2.74 19.17 -26.32
C LEU A 172 -2.81 19.50 -27.81
N SER A 173 -4.00 19.88 -28.28
CA SER A 173 -4.16 20.45 -29.61
C SER A 173 -3.46 21.80 -29.63
N VAL A 174 -2.34 21.88 -30.36
CA VAL A 174 -1.69 23.16 -30.66
C VAL A 174 -2.72 24.04 -31.38
N PRO A 175 -3.03 25.26 -30.92
CA PRO A 175 -3.96 26.12 -31.62
C PRO A 175 -3.42 26.41 -33.03
N GLU A 176 -4.23 26.11 -34.03
CA GLU A 176 -3.93 26.35 -35.44
C GLU A 176 -3.60 27.84 -35.63
N PRO A 177 -2.44 28.21 -36.21
CA PRO A 177 -2.09 29.61 -36.38
C PRO A 177 -3.13 30.27 -37.28
N ALA A 178 -3.86 31.24 -36.72
CA ALA A 178 -4.91 31.97 -37.42
C ALA A 178 -4.35 32.54 -38.73
N ARG A 179 -4.90 32.11 -39.87
CA ARG A 179 -4.61 32.72 -41.17
C ARG A 179 -4.89 34.23 -41.07
N PRO A 180 -3.95 35.09 -41.48
CA PRO A 180 -4.22 36.52 -41.52
C PRO A 180 -5.38 36.79 -42.48
N LYS A 181 -6.45 37.40 -41.96
CA LYS A 181 -7.56 37.87 -42.78
C LYS A 181 -7.02 38.90 -43.78
N ALA A 182 -7.10 38.59 -45.07
CA ALA A 182 -6.84 39.55 -46.13
C ALA A 182 -7.78 40.74 -45.95
N LEU A 183 -7.20 41.93 -45.75
CA LEU A 183 -7.92 43.18 -45.72
C LEU A 183 -8.64 43.37 -47.05
N LYS A 184 -9.95 43.59 -46.96
CA LYS A 184 -10.86 43.85 -48.08
C LYS A 184 -10.49 45.19 -48.71
N GLY A 185 -9.63 45.17 -49.73
CA GLY A 185 -9.27 46.40 -50.44
C GLY A 185 -8.04 46.31 -51.32
N ASP A 186 -7.92 45.30 -52.17
CA ASP A 186 -6.99 45.39 -53.30
C ASP A 186 -7.76 45.12 -54.60
N LYS A 187 -8.02 46.18 -55.36
CA LYS A 187 -8.61 46.12 -56.70
C LYS A 187 -7.50 45.70 -57.68
N PRO A 188 -7.71 44.69 -58.54
CA PRO A 188 -6.74 44.40 -59.57
C PRO A 188 -6.79 45.48 -60.66
N SER A 189 -5.64 46.12 -60.91
CA SER A 189 -5.39 46.97 -62.07
C SER A 189 -5.38 46.11 -63.34
N ARG A 190 -6.24 46.47 -64.31
CA ARG A 190 -6.28 45.82 -65.63
C ARG A 190 -5.06 46.23 -66.46
N PRO A 191 -4.37 45.30 -67.16
CA PRO A 191 -3.38 45.65 -68.16
C PRO A 191 -4.04 46.10 -69.47
N ARG A 192 -3.37 47.04 -70.16
CA ARG A 192 -3.64 47.47 -71.54
C ARG A 192 -2.99 46.51 -72.53
#